data_AF-A0A924Z2E1-F1
#
_entry.id   AF-A0A924Z2E1-F1
#
_cell.length_a   1.000
_cell.length_b   1.000
_cell.length_c   1.000
_cell.angle_alpha   90.00
_cell.angle_beta   90.00
_cell.angle_gamma   90.00
#
_symmetry.space_group_name_H-M   'P 1'
#
loop_
_entity.id
_entity.type
_entity.pdbx_description
1 polymer ?
#
loop_
_entity_poly.entity_id
_entity_poly.type
_entity_poly.pdbx_seq_one_letter_code
_entity_poly.pdbx_strand_id
1 'polypeptide(L)'
;AAGGSEAGLVMTGSDSFIAAPASLTVNGVSSGPIKAGAAFSATVSARNAAAAITPNFARETVAESVTLGFVRIAPTGVGTVDGSFSGSLGAFSSGSASASNLAWTEVGRGDLVARLSSNSYLGSGLGAFGASAALGATFCANENGQCSLPANTTATVYYGANASYTVRTGRTNNVACNSSTFGDPLSGATNKCFYAVTSASTGSVGDFIPHHFDVVAAAACGVFTYAGQPVSATVTARNAGGGATLNFDGAALITPNFAQAVTLSDGGGNGLGTLSGASIAATAFTPGVAQASPTYAYTSKTTAPSTLVLRAANAGTGNAAISSAGYTEGSVALRSGRLRLSTAYGSARALLQMPVVAEHWSGDRWMLNSADNCTSLLSTSVAVSNPRTAAGVVSVAVSTPGALTLASGSGLLSLAAPLPLGSSLSVDVALNLGGTTTDQSCHTGHPLTVGAAKPWLRAQNGSCATSPDRDPAARASFGIFTPESRKTVHLREMF
;
A
#
# COMPACT_ATOMS: atom_id res chain seq x y z
N ALA A 1 67.11 15.30 -59.22
CA ALA A 1 66.07 16.05 -59.95
C ALA A 1 64.94 15.09 -60.30
N ALA A 2 63.89 15.04 -59.47
CA ALA A 2 62.59 14.48 -59.86
C ALA A 2 61.72 15.70 -60.21
N GLY A 3 61.66 16.00 -61.50
CA GLY A 3 60.93 17.15 -62.04
C GLY A 3 59.42 16.96 -61.90
N GLY A 4 58.76 17.99 -61.41
CA GLY A 4 57.32 18.05 -61.24
C GLY A 4 56.56 17.97 -62.56
N SER A 5 55.75 16.91 -62.69
CA SER A 5 54.76 16.76 -63.75
C SER A 5 53.41 16.26 -63.20
N GLU A 6 53.01 16.74 -62.03
CA GLU A 6 51.71 16.41 -61.42
C GLU A 6 50.79 17.64 -61.24
N ALA A 7 51.27 18.85 -61.60
CA ALA A 7 50.45 20.05 -61.60
C ALA A 7 49.47 20.00 -62.79
N GLY A 8 48.24 19.53 -62.54
CA GLY A 8 47.18 19.41 -63.55
C GLY A 8 46.52 18.05 -63.62
N LEU A 9 46.93 17.05 -62.81
CA LEU A 9 46.15 15.81 -62.68
C LEU A 9 44.86 16.09 -61.89
N VAL A 10 43.75 16.26 -62.60
CA VAL A 10 42.42 16.16 -62.00
C VAL A 10 42.04 14.69 -61.99
N MET A 11 42.16 14.06 -60.81
CA MET A 11 41.59 12.72 -60.57
C MET A 11 40.06 12.83 -60.68
N THR A 12 39.54 12.60 -61.88
CA THR A 12 38.09 12.51 -62.11
C THR A 12 37.68 11.04 -62.09
N GLY A 13 36.76 10.72 -61.19
CA GLY A 13 36.17 9.40 -61.02
C GLY A 13 34.94 9.54 -60.13
N SER A 14 33.95 8.68 -60.34
CA SER A 14 32.78 8.57 -59.48
C SER A 14 32.83 7.23 -58.75
N ASP A 15 32.66 7.27 -57.44
CA ASP A 15 32.49 6.09 -56.60
C ASP A 15 31.31 6.35 -55.63
N SER A 16 30.75 5.29 -55.07
CA SER A 16 29.65 5.36 -54.11
C SER A 16 30.11 4.84 -52.75
N PHE A 17 29.91 5.63 -51.70
CA PHE A 17 30.18 5.22 -50.32
C PHE A 17 28.96 5.45 -49.44
N ILE A 18 28.81 4.62 -48.42
CA ILE A 18 27.79 4.77 -47.38
C ILE A 18 28.43 5.46 -46.17
N ALA A 19 27.86 6.59 -45.76
CA ALA A 19 28.21 7.27 -44.53
C ALA A 19 27.13 7.03 -43.48
N ALA A 20 27.42 6.17 -42.50
CA ALA A 20 26.53 5.90 -41.37
C ALA A 20 26.84 6.82 -40.18
N PRO A 21 25.85 7.10 -39.30
CA PRO A 21 26.13 7.68 -37.99
C PRO A 21 27.10 6.80 -37.20
N ALA A 22 28.03 7.44 -36.48
CA ALA A 22 28.96 6.74 -35.59
C ALA A 22 28.28 6.31 -34.29
N SER A 23 27.36 7.14 -33.76
CA SER A 23 26.62 6.86 -32.53
C SER A 23 25.28 7.58 -32.50
N LEU A 24 24.44 7.20 -31.54
CA LEU A 24 23.22 7.92 -31.17
C LEU A 24 23.42 8.56 -29.79
N THR A 25 22.83 9.72 -29.56
CA THR A 25 22.78 10.37 -28.24
C THR A 25 21.35 10.50 -27.78
N VAL A 26 21.06 10.14 -26.52
CA VAL A 26 19.74 10.29 -25.91
C VAL A 26 19.80 11.41 -24.87
N ASN A 27 19.07 12.50 -25.10
CA ASN A 27 19.05 13.71 -24.27
C ASN A 27 17.60 14.19 -24.03
N GLY A 28 17.43 15.30 -23.32
CA GLY A 28 16.10 15.93 -23.14
C GLY A 28 15.10 15.01 -22.43
N VAL A 29 15.61 14.10 -21.62
CA VAL A 29 14.78 13.19 -20.82
C VAL A 29 14.02 14.01 -19.79
N SER A 30 12.73 13.76 -19.61
CA SER A 30 11.96 14.45 -18.55
C SER A 30 12.62 14.26 -17.19
N SER A 31 12.73 15.35 -16.43
CA SER A 31 13.28 15.31 -15.08
C SER A 31 12.38 14.53 -14.13
N GLY A 32 12.98 13.73 -13.26
CA GLY A 32 12.27 13.02 -12.20
C GLY A 32 11.79 13.92 -11.05
N PRO A 33 10.95 13.36 -10.15
CA PRO A 33 10.39 12.02 -10.24
C PRO A 33 9.29 11.91 -11.31
N ILE A 34 9.25 10.77 -12.00
CA ILE A 34 8.27 10.43 -13.04
C ILE A 34 7.31 9.41 -12.46
N LYS A 35 6.00 9.56 -12.70
CA LYS A 35 5.02 8.57 -12.26
C LYS A 35 5.07 7.32 -13.15
N ALA A 36 5.09 6.14 -12.54
CA ALA A 36 5.13 4.86 -13.25
C ALA A 36 3.92 4.74 -14.19
N GLY A 37 4.20 4.47 -15.46
CA GLY A 37 3.22 4.41 -16.56
C GLY A 37 2.81 5.77 -17.11
N ALA A 38 3.22 6.89 -16.51
CA ALA A 38 2.99 8.22 -17.08
C ALA A 38 3.95 8.49 -18.24
N ALA A 39 3.51 9.32 -19.18
CA ALA A 39 4.29 9.71 -20.33
C ALA A 39 5.48 10.59 -19.92
N PHE A 40 6.64 10.34 -20.51
CA PHE A 40 7.83 11.17 -20.43
C PHE A 40 8.45 11.37 -21.81
N SER A 41 9.29 12.40 -21.91
CA SER A 41 9.95 12.82 -23.14
C SER A 41 11.39 12.37 -23.21
N ALA A 42 11.92 12.23 -24.42
CA ALA A 42 13.35 12.13 -24.72
C ALA A 42 13.60 12.56 -26.17
N THR A 43 14.84 12.91 -26.48
CA THR A 43 15.29 13.29 -27.83
C THR A 43 16.50 12.45 -28.20
N VAL A 44 16.46 11.83 -29.38
CA VAL A 44 17.58 11.12 -29.97
C VAL A 44 18.17 11.93 -31.11
N SER A 45 19.50 12.03 -31.14
CA SER A 45 20.24 12.62 -32.27
C SER A 45 21.26 11.64 -32.83
N ALA A 46 21.36 11.55 -34.15
CA ALA A 46 22.40 10.79 -34.84
C ALA A 46 23.68 11.62 -34.94
N ARG A 47 24.82 11.06 -34.54
CA ARG A 47 26.11 11.75 -34.45
C ARG A 47 27.16 11.15 -35.38
N ASN A 48 28.04 11.99 -35.91
CA ASN A 48 29.25 11.53 -36.59
C ASN A 48 30.38 11.23 -35.59
N ALA A 49 31.54 10.79 -36.08
CA ALA A 49 32.70 10.46 -35.24
C ALA A 49 33.27 11.66 -34.45
N ALA A 50 32.98 12.89 -34.87
CA ALA A 50 33.33 14.13 -34.17
C ALA A 50 32.21 14.61 -33.21
N ALA A 51 31.23 13.75 -32.90
CA ALA A 51 30.06 14.04 -32.07
C ALA A 51 29.12 15.16 -32.57
N ALA A 52 29.28 15.62 -33.82
CA ALA A 52 28.36 16.57 -34.45
C ALA A 52 27.09 15.86 -34.92
N ILE A 53 25.94 16.54 -34.86
CA ILE A 53 24.67 16.01 -35.40
C ILE A 53 24.83 15.80 -36.90
N THR A 54 24.27 14.71 -37.42
CA THR A 54 24.25 14.34 -38.84
C THR A 54 22.93 14.79 -39.48
N PRO A 55 22.83 15.98 -40.10
CA PRO A 55 21.53 16.55 -40.49
C PRO A 55 20.86 15.80 -41.66
N ASN A 56 21.64 14.97 -42.35
CA ASN A 56 21.23 14.12 -43.46
C ASN A 56 20.64 12.77 -43.02
N PHE A 57 20.79 12.37 -41.75
CA PHE A 57 20.19 11.13 -41.24
C PHE A 57 18.66 11.17 -41.35
N ALA A 58 18.06 10.05 -41.74
CA ALA A 58 16.63 9.88 -42.01
C ALA A 58 16.11 10.64 -43.25
N ARG A 59 17.01 11.09 -44.14
CA ARG A 59 16.66 11.66 -45.45
C ARG A 59 16.90 10.69 -46.60
N GLU A 60 17.04 9.40 -46.31
CA GLU A 60 17.19 8.35 -47.31
C GLU A 60 15.84 8.11 -48.04
N THR A 61 15.86 7.36 -49.16
CA THR A 61 14.62 7.04 -49.90
C THR A 61 13.61 6.29 -49.04
N VAL A 62 14.09 5.36 -48.21
CA VAL A 62 13.35 4.78 -47.11
C VAL A 62 14.03 5.28 -45.84
N ALA A 63 13.40 6.24 -45.17
CA ALA A 63 13.96 6.87 -43.99
C ALA A 63 14.30 5.83 -42.91
N GLU A 64 15.55 5.83 -42.46
CA GLU A 64 15.95 5.02 -41.31
C GLU A 64 15.27 5.54 -40.04
N SER A 65 14.97 4.62 -39.11
CA SER A 65 14.37 4.96 -37.82
C SER A 65 15.23 4.46 -36.67
N VAL A 66 14.88 4.88 -35.47
CA VAL A 66 15.53 4.41 -34.24
C VAL A 66 14.49 3.73 -33.36
N THR A 67 14.84 2.53 -32.90
CA THR A 67 14.07 1.82 -31.87
C THR A 67 14.63 2.19 -30.50
N LEU A 68 13.74 2.50 -29.56
CA LEU A 68 14.07 2.72 -28.16
C LEU A 68 13.80 1.48 -27.32
N GLY A 69 14.60 1.30 -26.28
CA GLY A 69 14.34 0.37 -25.17
C GLY A 69 14.61 1.05 -23.84
N PHE A 70 14.16 0.41 -22.77
CA PHE A 70 14.47 0.83 -21.40
C PHE A 70 15.13 -0.32 -20.66
N VAL A 71 16.21 -0.01 -19.95
CA VAL A 71 16.97 -0.97 -19.17
C VAL A 71 16.90 -0.59 -17.71
N ARG A 72 16.31 -1.44 -16.87
CA ARG A 72 16.30 -1.25 -15.42
C ARG A 72 17.72 -1.35 -14.88
N ILE A 73 18.13 -0.35 -14.10
CA ILE A 73 19.38 -0.35 -13.35
C ILE A 73 19.10 -0.53 -11.85
N ALA A 74 18.01 0.06 -11.37
CA ALA A 74 17.59 -0.02 -9.99
C ALA A 74 16.05 -0.14 -9.89
N PRO A 75 15.51 -0.84 -8.88
CA PRO A 75 16.26 -1.56 -7.86
C PRO A 75 16.91 -2.86 -8.39
N THR A 76 17.94 -3.30 -7.67
CA THR A 76 18.55 -4.62 -7.81
C THR A 76 18.27 -5.45 -6.57
N GLY A 77 18.34 -6.78 -6.68
CA GLY A 77 18.06 -7.69 -5.57
C GLY A 77 17.11 -8.81 -5.98
N VAL A 78 16.86 -9.75 -5.08
CA VAL A 78 15.88 -10.82 -5.30
C VAL A 78 14.48 -10.21 -5.30
N GLY A 79 13.64 -10.65 -6.24
CA GLY A 79 12.24 -10.21 -6.33
C GLY A 79 12.03 -8.91 -7.11
N THR A 80 13.08 -8.24 -7.59
CA THR A 80 12.91 -7.07 -8.47
C THR A 80 12.48 -7.49 -9.86
N VAL A 81 11.57 -6.72 -10.45
CA VAL A 81 10.95 -7.02 -11.75
C VAL A 81 11.19 -5.89 -12.75
N ASP A 82 11.18 -6.26 -14.03
CA ASP A 82 11.13 -5.27 -15.10
C ASP A 82 9.69 -4.84 -15.33
N GLY A 83 9.53 -3.53 -15.54
CA GLY A 83 8.30 -2.99 -16.09
C GLY A 83 8.21 -3.23 -17.60
N SER A 84 7.09 -2.83 -18.17
CA SER A 84 6.94 -2.71 -19.61
C SER A 84 7.37 -1.32 -20.05
N PHE A 85 8.19 -1.25 -21.09
CA PHE A 85 8.49 -0.01 -21.80
C PHE A 85 7.57 0.14 -23.01
N SER A 86 7.12 1.36 -23.28
CA SER A 86 6.30 1.68 -24.45
C SER A 86 6.52 3.11 -24.92
N GLY A 87 5.99 3.44 -26.10
CA GLY A 87 6.16 4.73 -26.77
C GLY A 87 7.11 4.64 -27.97
N SER A 88 7.22 5.74 -28.72
CA SER A 88 8.01 5.78 -29.94
C SER A 88 8.55 7.18 -30.22
N LEU A 89 9.66 7.25 -30.97
CA LEU A 89 10.14 8.52 -31.50
C LEU A 89 9.20 9.04 -32.60
N GLY A 90 9.10 10.35 -32.72
CA GLY A 90 8.59 10.99 -33.91
C GLY A 90 9.54 10.84 -35.11
N ALA A 91 9.18 11.44 -36.23
CA ALA A 91 10.06 11.49 -37.40
C ALA A 91 11.34 12.29 -37.10
N PHE A 92 12.46 11.84 -37.66
CA PHE A 92 13.72 12.58 -37.59
C PHE A 92 13.66 13.82 -38.50
N SER A 93 14.16 14.93 -37.97
CA SER A 93 14.36 16.19 -38.68
C SER A 93 15.73 16.75 -38.33
N SER A 94 16.52 17.09 -39.34
CA SER A 94 17.90 17.57 -39.17
C SER A 94 18.74 16.67 -38.26
N GLY A 95 18.60 15.35 -38.39
CA GLY A 95 19.35 14.36 -37.62
C GLY A 95 18.89 14.14 -36.18
N SER A 96 17.75 14.68 -35.76
CA SER A 96 17.18 14.42 -34.42
C SER A 96 15.69 14.11 -34.45
N ALA A 97 15.22 13.29 -33.52
CA ALA A 97 13.81 13.00 -33.29
C ALA A 97 13.49 13.06 -31.80
N SER A 98 12.29 13.53 -31.46
CA SER A 98 11.80 13.59 -30.08
C SER A 98 10.60 12.67 -29.88
N ALA A 99 10.47 12.15 -28.66
CA ALA A 99 9.29 11.46 -28.16
C ALA A 99 8.73 12.23 -26.96
N SER A 100 7.42 12.15 -26.77
CA SER A 100 6.70 12.68 -25.60
C SER A 100 5.74 11.67 -24.97
N ASN A 101 5.68 10.45 -25.51
CA ASN A 101 4.75 9.38 -25.12
C ASN A 101 5.48 8.15 -24.57
N LEU A 102 6.74 8.29 -24.13
CA LEU A 102 7.48 7.16 -23.56
C LEU A 102 6.90 6.82 -22.19
N ALA A 103 6.77 5.55 -21.84
CA ALA A 103 6.26 5.14 -20.54
C ALA A 103 6.95 3.88 -20.03
N TRP A 104 7.20 3.86 -18.71
CA TRP A 104 7.75 2.72 -17.99
C TRP A 104 6.85 2.38 -16.81
N THR A 105 6.34 1.15 -16.75
CA THR A 105 5.22 0.80 -15.86
C THR A 105 5.61 0.47 -14.42
N GLU A 106 6.89 0.56 -14.05
CA GLU A 106 7.38 0.09 -12.75
C GLU A 106 8.23 1.15 -12.04
N VAL A 107 8.32 1.05 -10.72
CA VAL A 107 9.15 1.90 -9.85
C VAL A 107 10.62 1.57 -10.02
N GLY A 108 11.48 2.60 -9.96
CA GLY A 108 12.93 2.44 -10.01
C GLY A 108 13.64 3.48 -10.86
N ARG A 109 14.83 3.12 -11.35
CA ARG A 109 15.64 3.91 -12.28
C ARG A 109 16.19 3.01 -13.38
N GLY A 110 16.47 3.62 -14.52
CA GLY A 110 17.08 2.93 -15.64
C GLY A 110 17.71 3.87 -16.64
N ASP A 111 18.08 3.31 -17.78
CA ASP A 111 18.59 4.05 -18.93
C ASP A 111 17.71 3.77 -20.15
N LEU A 112 17.50 4.80 -20.96
CA LEU A 112 17.01 4.62 -22.32
C LEU A 112 18.17 4.18 -23.21
N VAL A 113 17.92 3.17 -24.02
CA VAL A 113 18.84 2.72 -25.07
C VAL A 113 18.22 2.98 -26.43
N ALA A 114 19.05 3.40 -27.38
CA ALA A 114 18.66 3.77 -28.73
C ALA A 114 19.52 3.01 -29.74
N ARG A 115 18.90 2.53 -30.81
CA ARG A 115 19.53 1.69 -31.82
C ARG A 115 18.86 1.92 -33.17
N LEU A 116 19.63 1.89 -34.26
CA LEU A 116 19.04 1.89 -35.61
C LEU A 116 18.08 0.71 -35.77
N SER A 117 16.87 0.96 -36.25
CA SER A 117 15.85 -0.07 -36.35
C SER A 117 16.27 -1.22 -37.27
N SER A 118 17.01 -0.91 -38.34
CA SER A 118 17.57 -1.91 -39.26
C SER A 118 18.77 -2.70 -38.73
N ASN A 119 19.42 -2.23 -37.66
CA ASN A 119 20.74 -2.68 -37.20
C ASN A 119 21.88 -2.61 -38.25
N SER A 120 21.60 -2.10 -39.45
CA SER A 120 22.50 -2.10 -40.60
C SER A 120 22.08 -0.97 -41.54
N TYR A 121 22.62 0.22 -41.28
CA TYR A 121 22.32 1.43 -42.03
C TYR A 121 22.53 1.22 -43.52
N LEU A 122 21.46 1.36 -44.31
CA LEU A 122 21.46 1.15 -45.76
C LEU A 122 22.05 -0.21 -46.20
N GLY A 123 21.91 -1.26 -45.38
CA GLY A 123 22.42 -2.61 -45.70
C GLY A 123 23.95 -2.76 -45.57
N SER A 124 24.66 -1.75 -45.07
CA SER A 124 26.13 -1.74 -44.97
C SER A 124 26.70 -2.63 -43.86
N GLY A 125 25.87 -3.16 -42.96
CA GLY A 125 26.30 -3.81 -41.72
C GLY A 125 26.71 -2.83 -40.61
N LEU A 126 26.74 -1.51 -40.87
CA LEU A 126 27.06 -0.49 -39.88
C LEU A 126 25.85 -0.17 -39.00
N GLY A 127 26.00 -0.31 -37.69
CA GLY A 127 24.99 0.07 -36.70
C GLY A 127 25.40 1.31 -35.92
N ALA A 128 24.41 2.03 -35.37
CA ALA A 128 24.63 3.07 -34.38
C ALA A 128 23.83 2.75 -33.11
N PHE A 129 24.47 2.96 -31.96
CA PHE A 129 23.90 2.74 -30.64
C PHE A 129 24.05 4.00 -29.79
N GLY A 130 23.15 4.19 -28.85
CA GLY A 130 23.18 5.27 -27.87
C GLY A 130 22.52 4.83 -26.57
N ALA A 131 22.90 5.49 -25.48
CA ALA A 131 22.24 5.33 -24.19
C ALA A 131 22.10 6.71 -23.53
N SER A 132 21.14 6.87 -22.62
CA SER A 132 20.99 8.11 -21.84
C SER A 132 22.05 8.27 -20.74
N ALA A 133 22.79 7.20 -20.39
CA ALA A 133 23.83 7.25 -19.36
C ALA A 133 25.02 8.14 -19.71
N ALA A 134 25.35 8.26 -20.99
CA ALA A 134 26.40 9.13 -21.49
C ALA A 134 26.23 9.37 -22.99
N LEU A 135 26.78 10.48 -23.47
CA LEU A 135 26.88 10.75 -24.90
C LEU A 135 27.91 9.81 -25.53
N GLY A 136 27.52 9.14 -26.62
CA GLY A 136 28.45 8.37 -27.45
C GLY A 136 28.80 6.99 -26.89
N ALA A 137 27.78 6.17 -26.59
CA ALA A 137 28.00 4.76 -26.29
C ALA A 137 28.62 4.03 -27.51
N THR A 138 29.61 3.18 -27.25
CA THR A 138 30.50 2.61 -28.27
C THR A 138 30.39 1.10 -28.29
N PHE A 139 30.32 0.51 -29.49
CA PHE A 139 30.42 -0.93 -29.67
C PHE A 139 31.79 -1.43 -29.22
N CYS A 140 31.85 -2.53 -28.46
CA CYS A 140 33.11 -3.11 -28.01
C CYS A 140 33.30 -4.59 -28.33
N ALA A 141 32.24 -5.38 -28.45
CA ALA A 141 32.38 -6.81 -28.72
C ALA A 141 31.09 -7.42 -29.27
N ASN A 142 31.23 -8.43 -30.13
CA ASN A 142 30.16 -9.39 -30.43
C ASN A 142 29.98 -10.37 -29.26
N GLU A 143 28.86 -11.10 -29.26
CA GLU A 143 28.62 -12.19 -28.31
C GLU A 143 29.80 -13.16 -28.21
N ASN A 144 30.11 -13.59 -26.99
CA ASN A 144 31.26 -14.40 -26.60
C ASN A 144 32.63 -13.73 -26.75
N GLY A 145 32.69 -12.46 -27.16
CA GLY A 145 33.90 -11.66 -27.18
C GLY A 145 34.27 -11.06 -25.81
N GLN A 146 35.34 -10.25 -25.80
CA GLN A 146 35.76 -9.45 -24.65
C GLN A 146 35.56 -7.97 -24.96
N CYS A 147 34.77 -7.28 -24.14
CA CYS A 147 34.59 -5.84 -24.20
C CYS A 147 35.74 -5.16 -23.43
N SER A 148 36.74 -4.67 -24.16
CA SER A 148 37.86 -3.94 -23.57
C SER A 148 37.48 -2.49 -23.28
N LEU A 149 37.54 -2.10 -22.01
CA LEU A 149 37.26 -0.73 -21.59
C LEU A 149 38.53 0.13 -21.69
N PRO A 150 38.41 1.43 -22.05
CA PRO A 150 39.57 2.32 -22.01
C PRO A 150 40.21 2.38 -20.63
N ALA A 151 41.54 2.44 -20.57
CA ALA A 151 42.28 2.47 -19.31
C ALA A 151 41.84 3.66 -18.44
N ASN A 152 41.76 3.43 -17.12
CA ASN A 152 41.36 4.42 -16.12
C ASN A 152 39.95 5.03 -16.35
N THR A 153 39.06 4.29 -17.00
CA THR A 153 37.66 4.68 -17.15
C THR A 153 36.74 3.76 -16.37
N THR A 154 35.66 4.34 -15.84
CA THR A 154 34.50 3.59 -15.39
C THR A 154 33.46 3.63 -16.49
N ALA A 155 32.77 2.52 -16.72
CA ALA A 155 31.75 2.42 -17.75
C ALA A 155 30.54 1.63 -17.29
N THR A 156 29.43 1.93 -17.95
CA THR A 156 28.25 1.07 -17.99
C THR A 156 28.31 0.24 -19.26
N VAL A 157 28.23 -1.08 -19.12
CA VAL A 157 28.25 -2.03 -20.25
C VAL A 157 26.86 -2.59 -20.46
N TYR A 158 26.36 -2.49 -21.69
CA TYR A 158 25.08 -2.99 -22.15
C TYR A 158 25.29 -4.23 -22.99
N TYR A 159 24.51 -5.27 -22.74
CA TYR A 159 24.51 -6.52 -23.49
C TYR A 159 23.09 -6.81 -23.97
N GLY A 160 22.90 -6.97 -25.27
CA GLY A 160 21.56 -7.23 -25.82
C GLY A 160 21.41 -7.01 -27.31
N ALA A 161 20.17 -7.10 -27.77
CA ALA A 161 19.74 -6.93 -29.16
C ALA A 161 18.29 -6.45 -29.21
N ASN A 162 17.85 -5.92 -30.37
CA ASN A 162 16.45 -5.56 -30.63
C ASN A 162 15.74 -4.72 -29.55
N ALA A 163 16.49 -3.86 -28.83
CA ALA A 163 16.03 -2.97 -27.75
C ALA A 163 15.76 -3.66 -26.40
N SER A 164 16.05 -4.95 -26.32
CA SER A 164 16.12 -5.70 -25.06
C SER A 164 17.58 -5.80 -24.63
N TYR A 165 17.91 -5.17 -23.50
CA TYR A 165 19.29 -5.12 -22.99
C TYR A 165 19.32 -5.40 -21.49
N THR A 166 20.42 -6.00 -21.06
CA THR A 166 20.84 -6.11 -19.66
C THR A 166 22.10 -5.28 -19.47
N VAL A 167 22.39 -4.90 -18.23
CA VAL A 167 23.42 -3.91 -17.94
C VAL A 167 24.26 -4.27 -16.73
N ARG A 168 25.53 -3.88 -16.79
CA ARG A 168 26.43 -3.84 -15.63
C ARG A 168 27.03 -2.45 -15.54
N THR A 169 26.74 -1.76 -14.45
CA THR A 169 27.28 -0.42 -14.16
C THR A 169 28.60 -0.52 -13.39
N GLY A 170 29.38 0.57 -13.38
CA GLY A 170 30.56 0.70 -12.53
C GLY A 170 31.73 -0.22 -12.90
N ARG A 171 31.87 -0.61 -14.17
CA ARG A 171 32.95 -1.50 -14.62
C ARG A 171 34.21 -0.72 -14.97
N THR A 172 35.36 -1.19 -14.50
CA THR A 172 36.69 -0.57 -14.73
C THR A 172 37.67 -1.47 -15.47
N ASN A 173 37.33 -2.76 -15.64
CA ASN A 173 38.15 -3.76 -16.32
C ASN A 173 37.38 -4.35 -17.51
N ASN A 174 38.07 -5.13 -18.33
CA ASN A 174 37.46 -5.87 -19.43
C ASN A 174 36.27 -6.71 -18.94
N VAL A 175 35.21 -6.71 -19.73
CA VAL A 175 33.96 -7.42 -19.40
C VAL A 175 33.68 -8.47 -20.47
N ALA A 176 33.45 -9.71 -20.05
CA ALA A 176 33.08 -10.77 -20.98
C ALA A 176 31.69 -10.50 -21.57
N CYS A 177 31.58 -10.50 -22.89
CA CYS A 177 30.36 -10.18 -23.60
C CYS A 177 29.48 -11.41 -23.81
N ASN A 178 28.91 -11.95 -22.74
CA ASN A 178 28.15 -13.20 -22.82
C ASN A 178 27.01 -13.29 -21.79
N SER A 179 26.12 -14.24 -22.01
CA SER A 179 24.96 -14.50 -21.16
C SER A 179 25.33 -14.96 -19.74
N SER A 180 26.51 -15.53 -19.51
CA SER A 180 26.97 -15.88 -18.15
C SER A 180 27.23 -14.63 -17.29
N THR A 181 27.64 -13.53 -17.91
CA THR A 181 27.97 -12.27 -17.22
C THR A 181 26.73 -11.41 -17.01
N PHE A 182 25.78 -11.46 -17.95
CA PHE A 182 24.67 -10.51 -18.06
C PHE A 182 23.27 -11.13 -17.90
N GLY A 183 23.14 -12.45 -18.03
CA GLY A 183 21.88 -13.10 -18.38
C GLY A 183 21.59 -13.00 -19.89
N ASP A 184 20.50 -13.61 -20.34
CA ASP A 184 20.04 -13.51 -21.73
C ASP A 184 18.78 -12.62 -21.81
N PRO A 185 18.90 -11.35 -22.26
CA PRO A 185 17.78 -10.44 -22.37
C PRO A 185 16.84 -10.77 -23.55
N LEU A 186 17.31 -11.53 -24.55
CA LEU A 186 16.53 -11.85 -25.74
C LEU A 186 16.98 -13.17 -26.35
N SER A 187 16.28 -14.24 -25.97
CA SER A 187 16.58 -15.58 -26.45
C SER A 187 16.42 -15.69 -27.97
N GLY A 188 17.40 -16.31 -28.62
CA GLY A 188 17.43 -16.55 -30.07
C GLY A 188 17.96 -15.38 -30.91
N ALA A 189 18.32 -14.24 -30.30
CA ALA A 189 18.99 -13.14 -30.98
C ALA A 189 20.51 -13.14 -30.71
N THR A 190 21.31 -12.74 -31.70
CA THR A 190 22.75 -12.53 -31.51
C THR A 190 22.98 -11.22 -30.76
N ASN A 191 23.46 -11.33 -29.53
CA ASN A 191 23.66 -10.18 -28.65
C ASN A 191 24.99 -9.46 -28.95
N LYS A 192 25.08 -8.18 -28.56
CA LYS A 192 26.31 -7.39 -28.71
C LYS A 192 26.56 -6.56 -27.46
N CYS A 193 27.83 -6.23 -27.22
CA CYS A 193 28.22 -5.34 -26.14
C CYS A 193 28.51 -3.94 -26.63
N PHE A 194 27.98 -2.98 -25.87
CA PHE A 194 28.26 -1.57 -25.99
C PHE A 194 28.66 -1.04 -24.62
N TYR A 195 29.56 -0.07 -24.56
CA TYR A 195 29.89 0.61 -23.32
C TYR A 195 29.65 2.11 -23.44
N ALA A 196 29.21 2.70 -22.34
CA ALA A 196 29.14 4.14 -22.16
C ALA A 196 30.13 4.51 -21.05
N VAL A 197 31.13 5.33 -21.35
CA VAL A 197 32.05 5.85 -20.33
C VAL A 197 31.26 6.81 -19.45
N THR A 198 31.08 6.42 -18.20
CA THR A 198 30.28 7.15 -17.23
C THR A 198 30.74 6.76 -15.83
N SER A 199 30.58 7.67 -14.87
CA SER A 199 30.75 7.30 -13.48
C SER A 199 29.76 6.19 -13.11
N ALA A 200 29.98 5.49 -12.00
CA ALA A 200 29.01 4.51 -11.53
C ALA A 200 27.62 5.18 -11.41
N SER A 201 26.71 4.85 -12.33
CA SER A 201 25.37 5.40 -12.39
C SER A 201 24.39 4.45 -11.72
N THR A 202 23.32 5.01 -11.16
CA THR A 202 22.17 4.23 -10.66
C THR A 202 20.98 4.34 -11.61
N GLY A 203 21.24 4.66 -12.89
CA GLY A 203 20.27 5.04 -13.90
C GLY A 203 20.21 6.55 -14.12
N SER A 204 20.01 6.95 -15.38
CA SER A 204 19.91 8.35 -15.85
C SER A 204 18.47 8.80 -16.10
N VAL A 205 17.51 7.86 -16.07
CA VAL A 205 16.09 8.10 -16.28
C VAL A 205 15.31 7.65 -15.03
N GLY A 206 14.43 8.52 -14.55
CA GLY A 206 13.72 8.38 -13.28
C GLY A 206 14.14 9.46 -12.27
N ASP A 207 13.88 9.32 -10.98
CA ASP A 207 13.22 8.19 -10.32
C ASP A 207 11.79 7.96 -10.80
N PHE A 208 11.44 6.72 -11.12
CA PHE A 208 10.05 6.31 -11.29
C PHE A 208 9.44 5.98 -9.94
N ILE A 209 8.32 6.62 -9.63
CA ILE A 209 7.54 6.45 -8.39
C ILE A 209 6.14 5.94 -8.73
N PRO A 210 5.37 5.36 -7.79
CA PRO A 210 3.99 5.00 -8.05
C PRO A 210 3.18 6.19 -8.61
N HIS A 211 2.24 5.91 -9.50
CA HIS A 211 1.35 6.93 -10.06
C HIS A 211 0.37 7.46 -9.02
N HIS A 212 -0.22 6.53 -8.26
CA HIS A 212 -1.21 6.77 -7.24
C HIS A 212 -1.22 5.61 -6.24
N PHE A 213 -1.97 5.80 -5.15
CA PHE A 213 -2.34 4.71 -4.25
C PHE A 213 -3.81 4.34 -4.47
N ASP A 214 -4.14 3.08 -4.31
CA ASP A 214 -5.51 2.64 -4.05
C ASP A 214 -5.63 2.22 -2.60
N VAL A 215 -6.75 2.54 -1.96
CA VAL A 215 -7.09 2.09 -0.61
C VAL A 215 -8.35 1.25 -0.67
N VAL A 216 -8.30 0.04 -0.11
CA VAL A 216 -9.48 -0.77 0.18
C VAL A 216 -9.62 -0.85 1.69
N ALA A 217 -10.82 -0.60 2.21
CA ALA A 217 -11.11 -0.67 3.64
C ALA A 217 -12.25 -1.64 3.90
N ALA A 218 -12.13 -2.45 4.94
CA ALA A 218 -13.16 -3.38 5.37
C ALA A 218 -13.69 -2.98 6.74
N ALA A 219 -15.02 -2.88 6.83
CA ALA A 219 -15.69 -2.60 8.08
C ALA A 219 -15.46 -3.74 9.08
N ALA A 220 -15.23 -3.42 10.34
CA ALA A 220 -14.84 -4.39 11.37
C ALA A 220 -15.99 -5.30 11.80
N CYS A 221 -17.24 -4.92 11.49
CA CYS A 221 -18.44 -5.66 11.82
C CYS A 221 -19.40 -5.72 10.61
N GLY A 222 -19.03 -6.49 9.58
CA GLY A 222 -19.85 -6.67 8.39
C GLY A 222 -19.99 -5.38 7.58
N VAL A 223 -21.04 -4.60 7.84
CA VAL A 223 -21.37 -3.37 7.09
C VAL A 223 -20.99 -2.07 7.82
N PHE A 224 -20.47 -2.16 9.04
CA PHE A 224 -20.10 -0.98 9.83
C PHE A 224 -18.91 -1.26 10.77
N THR A 225 -18.34 -0.18 11.30
CA THR A 225 -17.31 -0.18 12.34
C THR A 225 -17.77 0.76 13.45
N TYR A 226 -17.55 0.38 14.71
CA TYR A 226 -17.76 1.33 15.80
C TYR A 226 -16.63 2.38 15.86
N ALA A 227 -16.95 3.63 16.15
CA ALA A 227 -15.92 4.65 16.36
C ALA A 227 -15.03 4.25 17.55
N GLY A 228 -13.72 4.15 17.30
CA GLY A 228 -12.73 3.61 18.23
C GLY A 228 -12.39 2.13 18.01
N GLN A 229 -13.06 1.43 17.09
CA GLN A 229 -12.71 0.07 16.68
C GLN A 229 -11.71 0.12 15.50
N PRO A 230 -10.65 -0.71 15.50
CA PRO A 230 -9.72 -0.78 14.39
C PRO A 230 -10.39 -1.25 13.09
N VAL A 231 -10.04 -0.60 11.97
CA VAL A 231 -10.52 -0.89 10.61
C VAL A 231 -9.39 -1.56 9.84
N SER A 232 -9.65 -2.64 9.12
CA SER A 232 -8.65 -3.20 8.20
C SER A 232 -8.59 -2.35 6.93
N ALA A 233 -7.39 -1.92 6.56
CA ALA A 233 -7.13 -1.15 5.35
C ALA A 233 -5.94 -1.73 4.58
N THR A 234 -6.11 -1.90 3.27
CA THR A 234 -5.05 -2.32 2.34
C THR A 234 -4.72 -1.16 1.42
N VAL A 235 -3.44 -0.75 1.39
CA VAL A 235 -2.93 0.26 0.47
C VAL A 235 -2.11 -0.41 -0.62
N THR A 236 -2.45 -0.15 -1.88
CA THR A 236 -1.72 -0.65 -3.05
C THR A 236 -1.10 0.51 -3.82
N ALA A 237 0.21 0.46 -4.06
CA ALA A 237 0.93 1.35 -4.95
C ALA A 237 0.70 0.94 -6.41
N ARG A 238 0.19 1.85 -7.23
CA ARG A 238 -0.28 1.56 -8.60
C ARG A 238 0.51 2.34 -9.63
N ASN A 239 0.71 1.74 -10.80
CA ASN A 239 1.11 2.45 -12.02
C ASN A 239 -0.11 3.08 -12.72
N ALA A 240 0.12 3.89 -13.76
CA ALA A 240 -0.95 4.57 -14.49
C ALA A 240 -1.93 3.61 -15.19
N GLY A 241 -1.52 2.38 -15.47
CA GLY A 241 -2.37 1.32 -16.03
C GLY A 241 -3.16 0.52 -15.00
N GLY A 242 -3.07 0.85 -13.70
CA GLY A 242 -3.76 0.15 -12.61
C GLY A 242 -3.06 -1.13 -12.11
N GLY A 243 -1.93 -1.51 -12.67
CA GLY A 243 -1.09 -2.59 -12.15
C GLY A 243 -0.39 -2.18 -10.85
N ALA A 244 -0.16 -3.13 -9.94
CA ALA A 244 0.65 -2.86 -8.75
C ALA A 244 2.13 -2.66 -9.15
N THR A 245 2.78 -1.67 -8.55
CA THR A 245 4.23 -1.44 -8.73
C THR A 245 5.01 -2.34 -7.78
N LEU A 246 5.52 -3.46 -8.29
CA LEU A 246 6.13 -4.52 -7.47
C LEU A 246 7.48 -4.11 -6.88
N ASN A 247 8.19 -3.18 -7.52
CA ASN A 247 9.46 -2.64 -7.01
C ASN A 247 9.28 -1.60 -5.91
N PHE A 248 8.03 -1.19 -5.60
CA PHE A 248 7.70 -0.45 -4.39
C PHE A 248 7.61 -1.43 -3.20
N ASP A 249 8.73 -2.05 -2.88
CA ASP A 249 8.87 -3.05 -1.81
C ASP A 249 9.90 -2.55 -0.80
N GLY A 250 9.46 -2.36 0.44
CA GLY A 250 10.34 -1.92 1.51
C GLY A 250 10.78 -3.00 2.48
N ALA A 251 10.22 -4.21 2.38
CA ALA A 251 10.59 -5.34 3.23
C ALA A 251 11.71 -6.18 2.61
N ALA A 252 11.79 -6.22 1.27
CA ALA A 252 12.80 -6.97 0.56
C ALA A 252 14.20 -6.33 0.67
N LEU A 253 15.23 -7.18 0.53
CA LEU A 253 16.63 -6.74 0.40
C LEU A 253 16.90 -6.23 -1.01
N ILE A 254 16.18 -5.19 -1.42
CA ILE A 254 16.37 -4.51 -2.70
C ILE A 254 17.16 -3.21 -2.50
N THR A 255 18.04 -2.90 -3.45
CA THR A 255 18.94 -1.75 -3.35
C THR A 255 18.98 -0.92 -4.64
N PRO A 256 18.85 0.41 -4.54
CA PRO A 256 18.26 1.13 -3.40
C PRO A 256 16.77 0.78 -3.23
N ASN A 257 16.23 1.04 -2.04
CA ASN A 257 14.81 0.90 -1.76
C ASN A 257 14.06 2.15 -2.24
N PHE A 258 12.98 1.95 -3.01
CA PHE A 258 12.13 3.02 -3.53
C PHE A 258 10.79 3.16 -2.80
N ALA A 259 10.48 2.25 -1.87
CA ALA A 259 9.31 2.35 -1.03
C ALA A 259 9.41 3.59 -0.11
N GLN A 260 8.28 4.22 0.14
CA GLN A 260 8.17 5.43 0.96
C GLN A 260 7.15 5.20 2.06
N ALA A 261 7.30 5.92 3.17
CA ALA A 261 6.28 5.96 4.19
C ALA A 261 4.99 6.61 3.64
N VAL A 262 3.86 6.06 4.03
CA VAL A 262 2.52 6.51 3.64
C VAL A 262 1.71 6.82 4.89
N THR A 263 0.91 7.87 4.84
CA THR A 263 0.00 8.25 5.92
C THR A 263 -1.43 8.15 5.43
N LEU A 264 -2.28 7.52 6.23
CA LEU A 264 -3.73 7.51 6.05
C LEU A 264 -4.34 8.76 6.70
N SER A 265 -5.42 9.24 6.11
CA SER A 265 -6.15 10.42 6.58
C SER A 265 -7.65 10.24 6.36
N ASP A 266 -8.47 11.03 7.07
CA ASP A 266 -9.90 11.16 6.77
C ASP A 266 -10.07 11.98 5.49
N GLY A 267 -10.17 11.28 4.36
CA GLY A 267 -10.31 11.88 3.04
C GLY A 267 -11.61 12.66 2.85
N GLY A 268 -12.63 12.38 3.68
CA GLY A 268 -13.90 13.12 3.71
C GLY A 268 -13.81 14.44 4.48
N GLY A 269 -12.80 14.59 5.34
CA GLY A 269 -12.53 15.85 6.06
C GLY A 269 -13.63 16.27 7.04
N ASN A 270 -14.37 15.32 7.61
CA ASN A 270 -15.57 15.62 8.40
C ASN A 270 -15.25 16.31 9.74
N GLY A 271 -14.01 16.18 10.25
CA GLY A 271 -13.56 16.83 11.49
C GLY A 271 -14.29 16.35 12.76
N LEU A 272 -14.96 15.19 12.69
CA LEU A 272 -15.79 14.65 13.78
C LEU A 272 -14.98 13.89 14.84
N GLY A 273 -13.69 13.67 14.61
CA GLY A 273 -12.86 12.81 15.41
C GLY A 273 -11.40 12.77 14.97
N THR A 274 -10.68 11.81 15.53
CA THR A 274 -9.25 11.63 15.35
C THR A 274 -8.96 10.24 14.77
N LEU A 275 -8.15 10.20 13.71
CA LEU A 275 -7.59 8.98 13.17
C LEU A 275 -6.25 8.68 13.85
N SER A 276 -6.07 7.47 14.38
CA SER A 276 -4.84 6.96 14.98
C SER A 276 -4.40 5.67 14.29
N GLY A 277 -3.13 5.27 14.47
CA GLY A 277 -2.56 4.11 13.78
C GLY A 277 -2.52 4.28 12.25
N ALA A 278 -2.41 5.52 11.78
CA ALA A 278 -2.56 5.89 10.38
C ALA A 278 -1.24 5.88 9.60
N SER A 279 -0.10 5.72 10.26
CA SER A 279 1.21 5.70 9.62
C SER A 279 1.59 4.30 9.15
N ILE A 280 2.00 4.19 7.89
CA ILE A 280 2.48 2.97 7.25
C ILE A 280 3.96 3.20 6.91
N ALA A 281 4.84 2.42 7.53
CA ALA A 281 6.26 2.49 7.25
C ALA A 281 6.57 2.00 5.82
N ALA A 282 7.63 2.51 5.20
CA ALA A 282 8.10 2.01 3.91
C ALA A 282 8.32 0.48 3.94
N THR A 283 8.85 -0.03 5.06
CA THR A 283 9.11 -1.46 5.29
C THR A 283 7.86 -2.33 5.39
N ALA A 284 6.67 -1.74 5.49
CA ALA A 284 5.41 -2.48 5.49
C ALA A 284 4.91 -2.81 4.08
N PHE A 285 5.50 -2.22 3.04
CA PHE A 285 5.17 -2.54 1.65
C PHE A 285 5.91 -3.81 1.21
N THR A 286 5.15 -4.81 0.79
CA THR A 286 5.61 -6.07 0.18
C THR A 286 4.91 -6.22 -1.16
N PRO A 287 5.65 -6.55 -2.21
CA PRO A 287 5.53 -6.00 -3.57
C PRO A 287 4.35 -5.05 -3.82
N GLY A 288 4.54 -3.76 -3.49
CA GLY A 288 3.56 -2.70 -3.76
C GLY A 288 2.34 -2.66 -2.85
N VAL A 289 2.20 -3.56 -1.88
CA VAL A 289 1.02 -3.66 -1.01
C VAL A 289 1.41 -3.57 0.46
N ALA A 290 0.68 -2.76 1.24
CA ALA A 290 0.79 -2.66 2.68
C ALA A 290 -0.57 -2.82 3.36
N GLN A 291 -0.58 -3.44 4.54
CA GLN A 291 -1.75 -3.53 5.40
C GLN A 291 -1.63 -2.56 6.58
N ALA A 292 -2.76 -1.99 6.98
CA ALA A 292 -2.88 -1.09 8.12
C ALA A 292 -4.15 -1.40 8.92
N SER A 293 -4.14 -1.02 10.19
CA SER A 293 -5.29 -1.18 11.09
C SER A 293 -5.63 0.12 11.81
N PRO A 294 -5.89 1.23 11.09
CA PRO A 294 -6.17 2.51 11.73
C PRO A 294 -7.45 2.48 12.54
N THR A 295 -7.54 3.38 13.52
CA THR A 295 -8.72 3.56 14.36
C THR A 295 -9.21 4.99 14.26
N TYR A 296 -10.49 5.19 13.98
CA TYR A 296 -11.11 6.52 14.02
C TYR A 296 -12.03 6.64 15.23
N ALA A 297 -11.69 7.52 16.16
CA ALA A 297 -12.49 7.80 17.34
C ALA A 297 -13.18 9.15 17.21
N TYR A 298 -14.50 9.18 17.40
CA TYR A 298 -15.21 10.47 17.49
C TYR A 298 -14.78 11.24 18.73
N THR A 299 -14.74 12.57 18.60
CA THR A 299 -14.49 13.47 19.74
C THR A 299 -15.62 13.38 20.77
N SER A 300 -16.87 13.27 20.31
CA SER A 300 -18.04 13.05 21.16
C SER A 300 -18.59 11.63 21.00
N LYS A 301 -19.00 11.02 22.12
CA LYS A 301 -19.65 9.70 22.10
C LYS A 301 -21.02 9.74 21.40
N THR A 302 -21.69 10.88 21.40
CA THR A 302 -23.03 11.04 20.80
C THR A 302 -22.95 11.71 19.42
N THR A 303 -22.05 11.24 18.58
CA THR A 303 -21.97 11.62 17.17
C THR A 303 -22.88 10.71 16.33
N ALA A 304 -23.66 11.29 15.42
CA ALA A 304 -24.51 10.55 14.50
C ALA A 304 -23.67 9.65 13.56
N PRO A 305 -24.26 8.60 12.96
CA PRO A 305 -23.53 7.77 12.00
C PRO A 305 -22.96 8.60 10.85
N SER A 306 -21.72 8.29 10.45
CA SER A 306 -20.98 8.98 9.38
C SER A 306 -20.22 7.95 8.54
N THR A 307 -19.70 8.36 7.40
CA THR A 307 -18.74 7.56 6.62
C THR A 307 -17.33 8.06 6.88
N LEU A 308 -16.39 7.14 7.14
CA LEU A 308 -14.96 7.41 7.09
C LEU A 308 -14.46 7.03 5.71
N VAL A 309 -13.80 7.95 5.02
CA VAL A 309 -13.07 7.67 3.79
C VAL A 309 -11.58 7.69 4.13
N LEU A 310 -10.86 6.61 3.83
CA LEU A 310 -9.43 6.52 4.06
C LEU A 310 -8.67 6.94 2.81
N ARG A 311 -7.94 8.05 2.95
CA ARG A 311 -7.02 8.55 1.92
C ARG A 311 -5.59 8.23 2.28
N ALA A 312 -4.87 7.58 1.37
CA ALA A 312 -3.43 7.40 1.45
C ALA A 312 -2.70 8.55 0.77
N ALA A 313 -1.61 9.02 1.37
CA ALA A 313 -0.68 9.95 0.75
C ALA A 313 0.76 9.72 1.24
N ASN A 314 1.74 9.96 0.37
CA ASN A 314 3.14 10.12 0.80
C ASN A 314 3.39 11.57 1.26
N ALA A 315 4.60 11.85 1.76
CA ALA A 315 5.03 13.19 2.14
C ALA A 315 5.57 14.05 0.96
N GLY A 316 5.44 13.57 -0.28
CA GLY A 316 5.94 14.25 -1.46
C GLY A 316 5.10 15.47 -1.85
N THR A 317 5.71 16.41 -2.57
CA THR A 317 5.05 17.61 -3.13
C THR A 317 5.22 17.68 -4.63
N GLY A 318 4.36 18.45 -5.32
CA GLY A 318 4.40 18.58 -6.79
C GLY A 318 4.32 17.21 -7.48
N ASN A 319 5.23 16.94 -8.42
CA ASN A 319 5.28 15.67 -9.14
C ASN A 319 5.63 14.47 -8.25
N ALA A 320 6.25 14.69 -7.08
CA ALA A 320 6.57 13.65 -6.11
C ALA A 320 5.36 13.26 -5.23
N ALA A 321 4.26 14.01 -5.28
CA ALA A 321 3.06 13.73 -4.51
C ALA A 321 2.29 12.55 -5.11
N ILE A 322 2.05 11.55 -4.27
CA ILE A 322 1.30 10.33 -4.56
C ILE A 322 0.17 10.25 -3.55
N SER A 323 -1.06 10.12 -4.05
CA SER A 323 -2.23 9.97 -3.20
C SER A 323 -3.27 9.07 -3.86
N SER A 324 -4.19 8.56 -3.06
CA SER A 324 -5.44 7.95 -3.51
C SER A 324 -6.53 8.94 -3.88
N ALA A 325 -6.32 10.25 -3.63
CA ALA A 325 -7.29 11.28 -4.03
C ALA A 325 -7.54 11.25 -5.55
N GLY A 326 -8.81 11.09 -5.95
CA GLY A 326 -9.20 10.93 -7.36
C GLY A 326 -9.08 9.50 -7.89
N TYR A 327 -8.71 8.54 -7.04
CA TYR A 327 -8.63 7.11 -7.32
C TYR A 327 -9.45 6.32 -6.28
N THR A 328 -9.13 5.06 -6.04
CA THR A 328 -9.88 4.24 -5.08
C THR A 328 -9.57 4.66 -3.65
N GLU A 329 -10.57 5.19 -2.95
CA GLU A 329 -10.51 5.48 -1.52
C GLU A 329 -11.47 4.55 -0.77
N GLY A 330 -10.93 3.77 0.16
CA GLY A 330 -11.71 2.80 0.93
C GLY A 330 -12.59 3.53 1.94
N SER A 331 -13.88 3.16 2.01
CA SER A 331 -14.82 3.80 2.93
C SER A 331 -15.51 2.81 3.86
N VAL A 332 -15.73 3.21 5.12
CA VAL A 332 -16.48 2.41 6.10
C VAL A 332 -17.53 3.25 6.81
N ALA A 333 -18.70 2.66 7.06
CA ALA A 333 -19.71 3.30 7.90
C ALA A 333 -19.27 3.26 9.37
N LEU A 334 -19.22 4.41 10.01
CA LEU A 334 -18.91 4.59 11.42
C LEU A 334 -20.17 4.76 12.25
N ARG A 335 -20.17 4.17 13.45
CA ARG A 335 -21.24 4.31 14.44
C ARG A 335 -20.65 4.55 15.82
N SER A 336 -21.22 5.49 16.57
CA SER A 336 -21.02 5.50 18.02
C SER A 336 -21.75 4.33 18.65
N GLY A 337 -21.04 3.41 19.29
CA GLY A 337 -21.61 2.19 19.88
C GLY A 337 -21.61 2.16 21.40
N ARG A 338 -22.53 1.42 22.00
CA ARG A 338 -22.42 0.99 23.40
C ARG A 338 -23.04 -0.38 23.62
N LEU A 339 -22.59 -1.08 24.65
CA LEU A 339 -23.34 -2.20 25.21
C LEU A 339 -24.19 -1.73 26.39
N ARG A 340 -25.40 -2.29 26.49
CA ARG A 340 -26.30 -2.14 27.63
C ARG A 340 -26.63 -3.52 28.20
N LEU A 341 -26.30 -3.73 29.46
CA LEU A 341 -26.65 -4.91 30.23
C LEU A 341 -27.91 -4.60 31.06
N SER A 342 -28.89 -5.49 31.03
CA SER A 342 -30.13 -5.33 31.80
C SER A 342 -30.12 -6.19 33.06
N THR A 343 -30.67 -5.65 34.14
CA THR A 343 -30.91 -6.40 35.39
C THR A 343 -31.89 -7.54 35.13
N ALA A 344 -31.66 -8.69 35.74
CA ALA A 344 -32.52 -9.86 35.59
C ALA A 344 -32.78 -10.56 36.94
N TYR A 345 -33.93 -11.23 37.01
CA TYR A 345 -34.42 -11.94 38.18
C TYR A 345 -34.87 -13.34 37.78
N GLY A 346 -34.59 -14.35 38.61
CA GLY A 346 -34.96 -15.72 38.29
C GLY A 346 -34.97 -16.68 39.47
N SER A 347 -35.23 -17.96 39.17
CA SER A 347 -35.27 -19.03 40.16
C SER A 347 -33.89 -19.31 40.73
N ALA A 348 -33.79 -19.63 42.03
CA ALA A 348 -32.55 -20.09 42.66
C ALA A 348 -32.11 -21.51 42.23
N ARG A 349 -32.85 -22.16 41.32
CA ARG A 349 -32.55 -23.51 40.84
C ARG A 349 -32.31 -23.61 39.34
N ALA A 350 -32.35 -22.49 38.62
CA ALA A 350 -32.17 -22.45 37.17
C ALA A 350 -31.10 -21.43 36.78
N LEU A 351 -30.55 -21.58 35.58
CA LEU A 351 -29.71 -20.54 35.00
C LEU A 351 -30.52 -19.26 34.81
N LEU A 352 -29.87 -18.11 35.00
CA LEU A 352 -30.46 -16.79 34.77
C LEU A 352 -29.91 -16.22 33.46
N GLN A 353 -30.81 -15.70 32.61
CA GLN A 353 -30.43 -15.03 31.38
C GLN A 353 -30.58 -13.52 31.55
N MET A 354 -29.49 -12.80 31.39
CA MET A 354 -29.45 -11.34 31.42
C MET A 354 -29.40 -10.79 29.99
N PRO A 355 -30.39 -9.98 29.57
CA PRO A 355 -30.37 -9.35 28.25
C PRO A 355 -29.21 -8.38 28.10
N VAL A 356 -28.46 -8.52 27.00
CA VAL A 356 -27.44 -7.58 26.55
C VAL A 356 -27.80 -7.10 25.15
N VAL A 357 -27.79 -5.79 24.95
CA VAL A 357 -28.03 -5.18 23.64
C VAL A 357 -26.87 -4.27 23.26
N ALA A 358 -26.47 -4.33 21.99
CA ALA A 358 -25.62 -3.34 21.35
C ALA A 358 -26.50 -2.24 20.76
N GLU A 359 -26.21 -1.01 21.14
CA GLU A 359 -26.92 0.17 20.66
C GLU A 359 -25.95 1.08 19.90
N HIS A 360 -26.47 1.83 18.93
CA HIS A 360 -25.77 2.92 18.31
C HIS A 360 -26.49 4.25 18.53
N TRP A 361 -25.75 5.35 18.55
CA TRP A 361 -26.35 6.68 18.55
C TRP A 361 -26.90 7.01 17.16
N SER A 362 -28.14 7.49 17.09
CA SER A 362 -28.80 7.85 15.84
C SER A 362 -28.52 9.29 15.38
N GLY A 363 -28.03 10.13 16.30
CA GLY A 363 -28.06 11.59 16.20
C GLY A 363 -28.79 12.20 17.40
N ASP A 364 -29.88 11.55 17.84
CA ASP A 364 -30.73 12.05 18.94
C ASP A 364 -30.96 11.04 20.06
N ARG A 365 -30.86 9.74 19.79
CA ARG A 365 -31.10 8.68 20.77
C ARG A 365 -30.28 7.43 20.49
N TRP A 366 -30.12 6.61 21.52
CA TRP A 366 -29.58 5.26 21.38
C TRP A 366 -30.65 4.34 20.78
N MET A 367 -30.31 3.66 19.71
CA MET A 367 -31.15 2.68 19.02
C MET A 367 -30.45 1.34 18.92
N LEU A 368 -31.21 0.25 18.87
CA LEU A 368 -30.66 -1.10 18.69
C LEU A 368 -29.80 -1.15 17.42
N ASN A 369 -28.57 -1.64 17.54
CA ASN A 369 -27.71 -1.88 16.39
C ASN A 369 -27.93 -3.29 15.84
N SER A 370 -29.02 -3.50 15.12
CA SER A 370 -29.38 -4.80 14.56
C SER A 370 -28.39 -5.33 13.51
N ALA A 371 -27.45 -4.50 13.04
CA ALA A 371 -26.37 -4.94 12.16
C ALA A 371 -25.22 -5.65 12.91
N ASP A 372 -25.14 -5.52 14.24
CA ASP A 372 -24.07 -6.13 15.02
C ASP A 372 -24.28 -7.64 15.17
N ASN A 373 -23.42 -8.40 14.50
CA ASN A 373 -23.35 -9.86 14.58
C ASN A 373 -21.92 -10.34 14.89
N CYS A 374 -21.05 -9.43 15.34
CA CYS A 374 -19.63 -9.69 15.54
C CYS A 374 -19.19 -9.48 17.00
N THR A 375 -20.01 -8.81 17.82
CA THR A 375 -19.68 -8.58 19.23
C THR A 375 -19.87 -9.86 20.04
N SER A 376 -18.78 -10.34 20.63
CA SER A 376 -18.76 -11.45 21.58
C SER A 376 -17.84 -11.14 22.77
N LEU A 377 -18.15 -11.73 23.92
CA LEU A 377 -17.36 -11.65 25.15
C LEU A 377 -17.15 -13.07 25.70
N LEU A 378 -15.94 -13.33 26.19
CA LEU A 378 -15.66 -14.55 26.94
C LEU A 378 -16.27 -14.46 28.34
N SER A 379 -16.56 -15.61 28.94
CA SER A 379 -17.03 -15.66 30.34
C SER A 379 -16.05 -15.01 31.31
N THR A 380 -14.75 -15.08 31.02
CA THR A 380 -13.68 -14.45 31.81
C THR A 380 -13.67 -12.93 31.75
N SER A 381 -14.41 -12.30 30.83
CA SER A 381 -14.58 -10.85 30.73
C SER A 381 -15.76 -10.33 31.55
N VAL A 382 -16.44 -11.18 32.31
CA VAL A 382 -17.59 -10.80 33.13
C VAL A 382 -17.19 -10.78 34.60
N ALA A 383 -17.26 -9.60 35.21
CA ALA A 383 -17.04 -9.42 36.63
C ALA A 383 -18.34 -9.71 37.40
N VAL A 384 -18.25 -10.52 38.45
CA VAL A 384 -19.35 -10.82 39.37
C VAL A 384 -18.90 -10.49 40.79
N SER A 385 -19.58 -9.55 41.45
CA SER A 385 -19.16 -9.04 42.76
C SER A 385 -20.33 -8.80 43.70
N ASN A 386 -20.02 -8.41 44.94
CA ASN A 386 -20.98 -8.04 45.98
C ASN A 386 -22.12 -9.06 46.20
N PRO A 387 -21.82 -10.36 46.45
CA PRO A 387 -22.84 -11.38 46.67
C PRO A 387 -23.62 -11.10 47.95
N ARG A 388 -24.96 -11.03 47.84
CA ARG A 388 -25.90 -10.76 48.94
C ARG A 388 -27.06 -11.75 48.95
N THR A 389 -27.60 -12.03 50.13
CA THR A 389 -28.84 -12.80 50.29
C THR A 389 -30.07 -11.90 50.06
N ALA A 390 -31.29 -12.48 50.03
CA ALA A 390 -32.53 -11.70 50.03
C ALA A 390 -32.63 -10.68 51.18
N ALA A 391 -31.99 -10.95 52.33
CA ALA A 391 -31.95 -10.05 53.48
C ALA A 391 -30.90 -8.93 53.35
N GLY A 392 -30.18 -8.84 52.23
CA GLY A 392 -29.14 -7.84 51.99
C GLY A 392 -27.80 -8.10 52.70
N VAL A 393 -27.68 -9.20 53.44
CA VAL A 393 -26.46 -9.65 54.11
C VAL A 393 -25.51 -10.29 53.11
N VAL A 394 -24.19 -10.21 53.34
CA VAL A 394 -23.17 -10.88 52.52
C VAL A 394 -23.48 -12.36 52.38
N SER A 395 -23.43 -12.85 51.14
CA SER A 395 -23.65 -14.27 50.79
C SER A 395 -22.33 -14.92 50.40
N VAL A 396 -22.16 -16.18 50.80
CA VAL A 396 -21.06 -17.04 50.31
C VAL A 396 -21.46 -17.80 49.04
N ALA A 397 -22.72 -17.71 48.62
CA ALA A 397 -23.17 -18.36 47.40
C ALA A 397 -22.56 -17.68 46.17
N VAL A 398 -22.18 -18.50 45.20
CA VAL A 398 -21.53 -18.04 43.97
C VAL A 398 -22.34 -18.41 42.74
N SER A 399 -22.14 -17.65 41.66
CA SER A 399 -22.72 -17.92 40.35
C SER A 399 -21.65 -17.63 39.29
N THR A 400 -21.48 -18.55 38.35
CA THR A 400 -20.48 -18.42 37.28
C THR A 400 -21.10 -17.84 36.00
N PRO A 401 -20.47 -16.84 35.37
CA PRO A 401 -20.94 -16.30 34.09
C PRO A 401 -20.57 -17.19 32.91
N GLY A 402 -21.42 -17.20 31.89
CA GLY A 402 -21.17 -17.77 30.58
C GLY A 402 -20.60 -16.76 29.59
N ALA A 403 -20.25 -17.23 28.39
CA ALA A 403 -19.88 -16.36 27.29
C ALA A 403 -21.11 -15.62 26.73
N LEU A 404 -20.87 -14.49 26.07
CA LEU A 404 -21.89 -13.72 25.36
C LEU A 404 -21.54 -13.67 23.88
N THR A 405 -22.52 -13.88 23.01
CA THR A 405 -22.43 -13.58 21.58
C THR A 405 -23.70 -12.86 21.18
N LEU A 406 -23.57 -11.73 20.48
CA LEU A 406 -24.72 -11.00 19.96
C LEU A 406 -25.09 -11.49 18.57
N ALA A 407 -26.40 -11.59 18.34
CA ALA A 407 -27.00 -11.78 17.03
C ALA A 407 -28.04 -10.66 16.83
N SER A 408 -27.96 -9.99 15.69
CA SER A 408 -28.80 -8.81 15.40
C SER A 408 -28.80 -7.77 16.54
N GLY A 409 -27.62 -7.50 17.10
CA GLY A 409 -27.42 -6.54 18.19
C GLY A 409 -27.94 -6.97 19.56
N SER A 410 -28.44 -8.19 19.73
CA SER A 410 -28.99 -8.67 21.00
C SER A 410 -28.44 -10.05 21.39
N GLY A 411 -28.35 -10.31 22.68
CA GLY A 411 -27.89 -11.59 23.22
C GLY A 411 -28.26 -11.76 24.68
N LEU A 412 -28.03 -12.98 25.19
CA LEU A 412 -28.32 -13.34 26.58
C LEU A 412 -27.02 -13.77 27.26
N LEU A 413 -26.60 -13.03 28.28
CA LEU A 413 -25.54 -13.45 29.18
C LEU A 413 -26.13 -14.44 30.19
N SER A 414 -25.63 -15.67 30.21
CA SER A 414 -26.08 -16.66 31.19
C SER A 414 -25.27 -16.57 32.48
N LEU A 415 -25.95 -16.67 33.62
CA LEU A 415 -25.36 -16.95 34.92
C LEU A 415 -25.86 -18.32 35.39
N ALA A 416 -24.95 -19.19 35.84
CA ALA A 416 -25.32 -20.49 36.39
C ALA A 416 -26.24 -20.34 37.62
N ALA A 417 -27.00 -21.38 37.94
CA ALA A 417 -27.75 -21.39 39.19
C ALA A 417 -26.79 -21.20 40.39
N PRO A 418 -27.21 -20.53 41.47
CA PRO A 418 -26.37 -20.33 42.65
C PRO A 418 -25.83 -21.64 43.20
N LEU A 419 -24.60 -21.61 43.72
CA LEU A 419 -24.00 -22.70 44.49
C LEU A 419 -23.80 -22.22 45.94
N PRO A 420 -24.37 -22.90 46.95
CA PRO A 420 -25.23 -24.10 46.87
C PRO A 420 -26.57 -23.88 46.13
N LEU A 421 -27.06 -24.94 45.48
CA LEU A 421 -28.30 -24.87 44.69
C LEU A 421 -29.50 -24.49 45.56
N GLY A 422 -30.30 -23.53 45.10
CA GLY A 422 -31.45 -23.01 45.84
C GLY A 422 -31.13 -21.85 46.79
N SER A 423 -29.87 -21.42 46.90
CA SER A 423 -29.51 -20.24 47.66
C SER A 423 -30.11 -18.96 47.06
N SER A 424 -30.65 -18.11 47.93
CA SER A 424 -30.98 -16.74 47.55
C SER A 424 -29.69 -15.94 47.32
N LEU A 425 -29.55 -15.34 46.14
CA LEU A 425 -28.33 -14.64 45.74
C LEU A 425 -28.65 -13.41 44.90
N SER A 426 -28.12 -12.25 45.26
CA SER A 426 -28.01 -11.07 44.43
C SER A 426 -26.54 -10.76 44.21
N VAL A 427 -26.14 -10.54 42.96
CA VAL A 427 -24.77 -10.15 42.60
C VAL A 427 -24.80 -8.93 41.68
N ASP A 428 -23.76 -8.12 41.79
CA ASP A 428 -23.47 -7.04 40.87
C ASP A 428 -22.65 -7.61 39.71
N VAL A 429 -23.06 -7.31 38.48
CA VAL A 429 -22.46 -7.85 37.25
C VAL A 429 -21.95 -6.70 36.40
N ALA A 430 -20.73 -6.80 35.88
CA ALA A 430 -20.15 -5.85 34.94
C ALA A 430 -19.45 -6.56 33.78
N LEU A 431 -19.49 -5.96 32.57
CA LEU A 431 -18.77 -6.46 31.41
C LEU A 431 -17.45 -5.69 31.27
N ASN A 432 -16.30 -6.33 31.49
CA ASN A 432 -15.00 -5.67 31.32
C ASN A 432 -14.68 -5.51 29.83
N LEU A 433 -15.00 -4.35 29.26
CA LEU A 433 -14.75 -4.03 27.86
C LEU A 433 -13.35 -3.43 27.63
N GLY A 434 -12.55 -3.26 28.68
CA GLY A 434 -11.21 -2.68 28.62
C GLY A 434 -10.14 -3.67 28.17
N GLY A 435 -8.88 -3.22 28.24
CA GLY A 435 -7.70 -4.07 28.01
C GLY A 435 -7.01 -4.55 29.29
N THR A 436 -7.52 -4.17 30.47
CA THR A 436 -6.92 -4.48 31.78
C THR A 436 -7.69 -5.58 32.50
N THR A 437 -7.15 -6.05 33.63
CA THR A 437 -7.75 -7.12 34.45
C THR A 437 -8.89 -6.65 35.36
N THR A 438 -9.33 -5.40 35.24
CA THR A 438 -10.27 -4.77 36.18
C THR A 438 -11.30 -3.99 35.37
N ASP A 439 -12.59 -4.24 35.61
CA ASP A 439 -13.66 -3.49 34.96
C ASP A 439 -13.70 -2.03 35.48
N GLN A 440 -14.30 -1.15 34.70
CA GLN A 440 -14.48 0.27 35.01
C GLN A 440 -15.95 0.62 35.20
N SER A 441 -16.77 -0.30 35.71
CA SER A 441 -18.17 0.01 36.04
C SER A 441 -18.29 0.93 37.25
N CYS A 442 -19.51 1.34 37.58
CA CYS A 442 -19.79 2.10 38.81
C CYS A 442 -20.03 1.22 40.04
N HIS A 443 -19.77 -0.08 39.95
CA HIS A 443 -19.83 -0.96 41.12
C HIS A 443 -18.66 -0.68 42.06
N THR A 444 -18.82 -0.99 43.34
CA THR A 444 -17.76 -0.77 44.34
C THR A 444 -16.68 -1.85 44.33
N GLY A 445 -16.94 -3.00 43.72
CA GLY A 445 -16.04 -4.15 43.70
C GLY A 445 -15.73 -4.62 42.28
N HIS A 446 -14.44 -4.72 41.98
CA HIS A 446 -13.89 -5.07 40.67
C HIS A 446 -12.98 -6.30 40.75
N PRO A 447 -13.55 -7.53 40.80
CA PRO A 447 -12.75 -8.75 40.79
C PRO A 447 -11.90 -8.85 39.52
N LEU A 448 -10.82 -9.64 39.61
CA LEU A 448 -9.97 -9.87 38.45
C LEU A 448 -10.75 -10.57 37.34
N THR A 449 -10.62 -10.01 36.14
CA THR A 449 -11.21 -10.50 34.88
C THR A 449 -10.18 -10.42 33.77
N VAL A 450 -10.54 -10.88 32.57
CA VAL A 450 -9.76 -10.64 31.34
C VAL A 450 -10.47 -9.57 30.52
N GLY A 451 -9.81 -8.46 30.25
CA GLY A 451 -10.37 -7.39 29.43
C GLY A 451 -10.72 -7.85 28.01
N ALA A 452 -11.91 -7.52 27.52
CA ALA A 452 -12.38 -7.94 26.20
C ALA A 452 -11.79 -7.14 25.03
N ALA A 453 -11.02 -6.07 25.30
CA ALA A 453 -10.43 -5.15 24.32
C ALA A 453 -11.47 -4.54 23.36
N LYS A 454 -12.62 -4.11 23.89
CA LYS A 454 -13.70 -3.43 23.16
C LYS A 454 -14.08 -2.09 23.79
N PRO A 455 -13.13 -1.18 24.08
CA PRO A 455 -13.43 0.06 24.80
C PRO A 455 -14.40 0.99 24.05
N TRP A 456 -14.51 0.85 22.73
CA TRP A 456 -15.47 1.58 21.90
C TRP A 456 -16.94 1.24 22.20
N LEU A 457 -17.23 0.19 22.98
CA LEU A 457 -18.57 -0.17 23.43
C LEU A 457 -18.90 0.33 24.86
N ARG A 458 -17.97 1.05 25.50
CA ARG A 458 -18.23 1.75 26.76
C ARG A 458 -19.06 3.01 26.54
N ALA A 459 -19.74 3.46 27.59
CA ALA A 459 -20.54 4.68 27.57
C ALA A 459 -20.57 5.30 28.97
N GLN A 460 -21.36 6.36 29.14
CA GLN A 460 -21.57 6.98 30.45
C GLN A 460 -22.56 6.13 31.27
N ASN A 461 -22.12 4.92 31.65
CA ASN A 461 -22.91 3.93 32.36
C ASN A 461 -22.81 4.12 33.87
N GLY A 462 -23.95 4.17 34.56
CA GLY A 462 -24.04 4.26 36.01
C GLY A 462 -23.89 5.68 36.57
N SER A 463 -24.20 5.84 37.86
CA SER A 463 -24.28 7.16 38.53
C SER A 463 -22.91 7.80 38.81
N CYS A 464 -21.83 7.03 38.82
CA CYS A 464 -20.47 7.54 39.01
C CYS A 464 -19.85 8.14 37.73
N ALA A 465 -20.52 7.98 36.58
CA ALA A 465 -19.96 8.24 35.28
C ALA A 465 -19.87 9.74 34.95
N THR A 466 -18.64 10.26 34.85
CA THR A 466 -18.34 11.63 34.38
C THR A 466 -17.81 11.67 32.94
N SER A 467 -17.43 10.52 32.39
CA SER A 467 -16.95 10.32 31.02
C SER A 467 -17.57 9.08 30.37
N PRO A 468 -17.60 8.98 29.02
CA PRO A 468 -18.19 7.85 28.31
C PRO A 468 -17.26 6.63 28.23
N ASP A 469 -16.62 6.27 29.34
CA ASP A 469 -15.61 5.22 29.46
C ASP A 469 -15.99 4.13 30.47
N ARG A 470 -17.23 4.14 30.98
CA ARG A 470 -17.70 3.16 31.96
C ARG A 470 -18.18 1.88 31.30
N ASP A 471 -17.77 0.77 31.90
CA ASP A 471 -18.26 -0.55 31.54
C ASP A 471 -19.75 -0.70 31.92
N PRO A 472 -20.57 -1.36 31.08
CA PRO A 472 -21.97 -1.59 31.41
C PRO A 472 -22.08 -2.57 32.57
N ALA A 473 -23.00 -2.25 33.48
CA ALA A 473 -23.20 -2.97 34.71
C ALA A 473 -24.70 -3.08 35.03
N ALA A 474 -25.06 -4.18 35.70
CA ALA A 474 -26.42 -4.45 36.15
C ALA A 474 -26.40 -5.36 37.39
N ARG A 475 -27.58 -5.77 37.83
CA ARG A 475 -27.75 -6.70 38.94
C ARG A 475 -28.39 -8.01 38.47
N ALA A 476 -27.97 -9.13 39.04
CA ALA A 476 -28.58 -10.43 38.86
C ALA A 476 -29.09 -10.94 40.19
N SER A 477 -30.33 -11.44 40.22
CA SER A 477 -30.96 -11.89 41.47
C SER A 477 -31.68 -13.23 41.30
N PHE A 478 -31.45 -14.14 42.25
CA PHE A 478 -31.92 -15.52 42.27
C PHE A 478 -32.75 -15.77 43.52
N GLY A 479 -33.99 -16.22 43.36
CA GLY A 479 -34.87 -16.64 44.46
C GLY A 479 -35.17 -15.56 45.50
N ILE A 480 -34.96 -14.29 45.18
CA ILE A 480 -35.26 -13.14 46.04
C ILE A 480 -36.72 -12.72 45.88
N PHE A 481 -37.21 -12.71 44.64
CA PHE A 481 -38.59 -12.40 44.33
C PHE A 481 -39.36 -13.71 44.22
N THR A 482 -40.45 -13.84 44.98
CA THR A 482 -41.41 -14.92 44.80
C THR A 482 -42.11 -14.70 43.46
N PRO A 483 -42.25 -15.72 42.59
CA PRO A 483 -43.09 -15.60 41.41
C PRO A 483 -44.49 -15.17 41.86
N GLU A 484 -45.02 -14.11 41.26
CA GLU A 484 -46.34 -13.60 41.57
C GLU A 484 -47.37 -14.72 41.28
N SER A 485 -47.86 -15.34 42.34
CA SER A 485 -48.86 -16.42 42.28
C SER A 485 -50.28 -15.91 42.51
N ARG A 486 -50.45 -14.59 42.68
CA ARG A 486 -51.75 -13.96 42.89
C ARG A 486 -52.25 -13.33 41.60
N LYS A 487 -53.22 -13.97 40.94
CA LYS A 487 -54.11 -13.30 39.98
C LYS A 487 -55.01 -12.33 40.76
N THR A 488 -54.57 -11.10 41.00
CA THR A 488 -55.46 -10.05 41.55
C THR A 488 -55.33 -8.79 40.69
N VAL A 489 -56.32 -8.55 39.80
CA VAL A 489 -56.38 -7.38 38.89
C VAL A 489 -57.29 -6.27 39.44
N HIS A 490 -58.00 -6.51 40.55
CA HIS A 490 -58.82 -5.46 41.17
C HIS A 490 -59.03 -5.74 42.67
N LEU A 491 -58.65 -4.79 43.51
CA LEU A 491 -59.13 -4.67 44.89
C LEU A 491 -60.04 -3.45 44.91
N ARG A 492 -61.36 -3.70 44.97
CA ARG A 492 -62.33 -2.65 45.27
C ARG A 492 -62.35 -2.51 46.78
N GLU A 493 -61.81 -1.41 47.30
CA GLU A 493 -62.00 -1.07 48.71
C GLU A 493 -63.49 -0.78 48.93
N MET A 494 -64.11 -1.59 49.78
CA MET A 494 -65.26 -1.18 50.59
C MET A 494 -64.76 -1.26 52.03
N PHE A 495 -64.54 -0.10 52.65
CA PHE A 495 -65.31 0.38 53.81
C PHE A 495 -64.97 1.85 54.04
#